data_AF-A0A238JLP1-F1
#
_entry.id   AF-A0A238JLP1-F1
#
_cell.length_a   1.000
_cell.length_b   1.000
_cell.length_c   1.000
_cell.angle_alpha   90.00
_cell.angle_beta   90.00
_cell.angle_gamma   90.00
#
_symmetry.space_group_name_H-M   'P 1'
#
loop_
_entity.id
_entity.type
_entity.pdbx_description
1 polymer ?
#
loop_
_entity_poly.entity_id
_entity_poly.type
_entity_poly.pdbx_seq_one_letter_code
_entity_poly.pdbx_strand_id
1 'polypeptide(L)'
;MSSLCRAFILAVFLPSMQTAFAAPYADAQLIIQRSTGAEWDTLVEQTLRAAFVQAYFGPISDRSVRIADGEAFAALIPNEEVAPYEDQMRAVPLELMMHYYSADQLASIAAIMRIDETATLEDIKSNALSERAEAALAQARADAQVSGADDAATQELEALTAQLNAFSAMVESGLGESMAQDIGVGMGALTKLMSFSREISQLERHANNPVTIAAIETDGVLAFSNPVQHRSLLREITSHPAAIASDEGATAQETGGIRFIRPPVQ
;
A
#
# COMPACT_ATOMS: atom_id res chain seq x y z
N MET A 1 46.15 -31.07 5.93
CA MET A 1 45.32 -30.44 4.87
C MET A 1 45.99 -29.13 4.47
N SER A 2 46.40 -28.99 3.21
CA SER A 2 47.09 -27.78 2.73
C SER A 2 46.13 -26.59 2.66
N SER A 3 46.64 -25.36 2.83
CA SER A 3 45.84 -24.12 2.75
C SER A 3 45.10 -23.98 1.41
N LEU A 4 45.64 -24.56 0.35
CA LEU A 4 45.00 -24.67 -0.97
C LEU A 4 43.65 -25.40 -0.93
N CYS A 5 43.51 -26.44 -0.11
CA CYS A 5 42.25 -27.17 -0.01
C CYS A 5 41.18 -26.38 0.77
N ARG A 6 41.59 -25.56 1.75
CA ARG A 6 40.67 -24.64 2.46
C ARG A 6 40.25 -23.46 1.59
N ALA A 7 41.16 -22.88 0.82
CA ALA A 7 40.85 -21.81 -0.12
C ALA A 7 39.92 -22.28 -1.25
N PHE A 8 40.10 -23.51 -1.73
CA PHE A 8 39.21 -24.08 -2.74
C PHE A 8 37.81 -24.40 -2.18
N ILE A 9 37.73 -24.87 -0.93
CA ILE A 9 36.44 -25.07 -0.26
C ILE A 9 35.76 -23.72 0.02
N LEU A 10 36.46 -22.68 0.48
CA LEU A 10 35.86 -21.35 0.62
C LEU A 10 35.43 -20.75 -0.74
N ALA A 11 36.25 -20.84 -1.78
CA ALA A 11 35.94 -20.27 -3.09
C ALA A 11 34.83 -21.02 -3.86
N VAL A 12 34.61 -22.30 -3.56
CA VAL A 12 33.54 -23.11 -4.19
C VAL A 12 32.26 -23.13 -3.34
N PHE A 13 32.37 -23.02 -2.01
CA PHE A 13 31.20 -23.02 -1.11
C PHE A 13 30.64 -21.64 -0.77
N LEU A 14 31.41 -20.54 -0.82
CA LEU A 14 30.82 -19.19 -0.65
C LEU A 14 29.83 -18.82 -1.78
N PRO A 15 30.10 -19.07 -3.07
CA PRO A 15 29.11 -18.78 -4.10
C PRO A 15 27.89 -19.69 -4.01
N SER A 16 28.03 -20.93 -3.52
CA SER A 16 26.91 -21.88 -3.40
C SER A 16 26.09 -21.73 -2.10
N MET A 17 26.57 -20.94 -1.11
CA MET A 17 25.74 -20.45 -0.01
C MET A 17 25.13 -19.07 -0.26
N GLN A 18 25.65 -18.30 -1.22
CA GLN A 18 25.04 -17.04 -1.67
C GLN A 18 23.97 -17.22 -2.76
N THR A 19 23.86 -18.41 -3.37
CA THR A 19 22.61 -18.83 -4.01
C THR A 19 21.61 -19.25 -2.94
N ALA A 20 21.23 -18.33 -2.05
CA ALA A 20 19.87 -18.36 -1.54
C ALA A 20 19.00 -18.37 -2.81
N PHE A 21 18.23 -19.44 -3.02
CA PHE A 21 17.28 -19.50 -4.12
C PHE A 21 16.56 -18.16 -4.16
N ALA A 22 16.71 -17.41 -5.27
CA ALA A 22 16.03 -16.13 -5.43
C ALA A 22 14.57 -16.35 -5.04
N ALA A 23 14.10 -15.59 -4.05
CA ALA A 23 12.78 -15.73 -3.49
C ALA A 23 12.04 -14.45 -3.90
N PRO A 24 11.59 -14.34 -5.17
CA PRO A 24 11.30 -13.05 -5.78
C PRO A 24 10.20 -12.31 -5.03
N TYR A 25 9.27 -13.06 -4.45
CA TYR A 25 8.23 -12.53 -3.57
C TYR A 25 8.80 -11.91 -2.28
N ALA A 26 9.67 -12.63 -1.57
CA ALA A 26 10.28 -12.12 -0.33
C ALA A 26 11.24 -10.97 -0.59
N ASP A 27 11.99 -11.01 -1.70
CA ASP A 27 12.87 -9.94 -2.14
C ASP A 27 12.07 -8.68 -2.50
N ALA A 28 11.02 -8.81 -3.31
CA ALA A 28 10.14 -7.69 -3.65
C ALA A 28 9.41 -7.12 -2.42
N GLN A 29 8.98 -7.99 -1.49
CA GLN A 29 8.37 -7.55 -0.23
C GLN A 29 9.33 -6.71 0.61
N LEU A 30 10.61 -7.13 0.74
CA LEU A 30 11.63 -6.33 1.42
C LEU A 30 11.81 -4.96 0.76
N ILE A 31 11.89 -4.93 -0.57
CA ILE A 31 12.10 -3.69 -1.32
C ILE A 31 10.92 -2.74 -1.13
N ILE A 32 9.69 -3.24 -1.21
CA ILE A 32 8.47 -2.45 -0.98
C ILE A 32 8.45 -1.94 0.45
N GLN A 33 8.63 -2.81 1.45
CA GLN A 33 8.62 -2.41 2.85
C GLN A 33 9.60 -1.27 3.15
N ARG A 34 10.74 -1.22 2.45
CA ARG A 34 11.72 -0.13 2.59
C ARG A 34 11.46 1.08 1.72
N SER A 35 10.73 0.93 0.62
CA SER A 35 10.44 2.01 -0.33
C SER A 35 9.09 2.69 -0.06
N THR A 36 8.15 1.98 0.56
CA THR A 36 6.84 2.49 0.99
C THR A 36 6.81 2.54 2.51
N GLY A 37 6.88 3.75 3.06
CA GLY A 37 6.81 3.98 4.50
C GLY A 37 5.38 4.18 5.01
N ALA A 38 5.27 4.49 6.31
CA ALA A 38 3.99 4.79 6.97
C ALA A 38 3.19 5.92 6.28
N GLU A 39 3.87 6.82 5.58
CA GLU A 39 3.23 7.89 4.79
C GLU A 39 2.39 7.34 3.63
N TRP A 40 2.85 6.27 2.96
CA TRP A 40 2.10 5.62 1.90
C TRP A 40 0.84 4.93 2.44
N ASP A 41 0.98 4.18 3.53
CA ASP A 41 -0.16 3.53 4.17
C ASP A 41 -1.20 4.56 4.62
N THR A 42 -0.74 5.67 5.23
CA THR A 42 -1.60 6.80 5.62
C THR A 42 -2.30 7.41 4.43
N LEU A 43 -1.60 7.64 3.31
CA LEU A 43 -2.18 8.17 2.09
C LEU A 43 -3.26 7.25 1.50
N VAL A 44 -2.98 5.94 1.45
CA VAL A 44 -3.93 4.93 0.95
C VAL A 44 -5.19 4.94 1.81
N GLU A 45 -5.06 4.81 3.13
CA GLU A 45 -6.20 4.82 4.05
C GLU A 45 -7.02 6.11 3.92
N GLN A 46 -6.37 7.28 3.97
CA GLN A 46 -7.05 8.57 3.83
C GLN A 46 -7.80 8.70 2.51
N THR A 47 -7.19 8.27 1.40
CA THR A 47 -7.80 8.36 0.07
C THR A 47 -9.01 7.43 -0.06
N LEU A 48 -8.91 6.20 0.46
CA LEU A 48 -10.01 5.24 0.45
C LEU A 48 -11.17 5.71 1.34
N ARG A 49 -10.88 6.18 2.56
CA ARG A 49 -11.90 6.72 3.47
C ARG A 49 -12.57 7.95 2.88
N ALA A 50 -11.83 8.85 2.25
CA ALA A 50 -12.43 10.01 1.58
C ALA A 50 -13.42 9.60 0.47
N ALA A 51 -13.13 8.52 -0.26
CA ALA A 51 -14.07 7.97 -1.25
C ALA A 51 -15.34 7.42 -0.60
N PHE A 52 -15.20 6.69 0.52
CA PHE A 52 -16.36 6.21 1.28
C PHE A 52 -17.19 7.35 1.87
N VAL A 53 -16.57 8.44 2.33
CA VAL A 53 -17.29 9.65 2.76
C VAL A 53 -18.18 10.16 1.61
N GLN A 54 -17.68 10.20 0.38
CA GLN A 54 -18.49 10.60 -0.77
C GLN A 54 -19.65 9.65 -1.03
N ALA A 55 -19.41 8.33 -0.96
CA ALA A 55 -20.46 7.32 -1.13
C ALA A 55 -21.57 7.44 -0.07
N TYR A 56 -21.20 7.67 1.19
CA TYR A 56 -22.14 7.81 2.30
C TYR A 56 -22.85 9.16 2.36
N PHE A 57 -22.20 10.21 1.88
CA PHE A 57 -22.77 11.55 1.82
C PHE A 57 -23.67 11.77 0.59
N GLY A 58 -23.37 11.10 -0.53
CA GLY A 58 -24.11 11.21 -1.79
C GLY A 58 -25.64 11.23 -1.64
N PRO A 59 -26.25 10.27 -0.92
CA PRO A 59 -27.70 10.18 -0.75
C PRO A 59 -28.37 11.36 -0.02
N ILE A 60 -27.60 12.16 0.72
CA ILE A 60 -28.10 13.30 1.49
C ILE A 60 -27.53 14.64 0.99
N SER A 61 -26.69 14.60 -0.05
CA SER A 61 -25.94 15.76 -0.54
C SER A 61 -26.82 16.86 -1.14
N ASP A 62 -28.00 16.51 -1.67
CA ASP A 62 -28.98 17.44 -2.26
C ASP A 62 -29.89 18.10 -1.20
N ARG A 63 -29.83 17.67 0.07
CA ARG A 63 -30.73 18.11 1.14
C ARG A 63 -30.29 19.40 1.84
N SER A 64 -29.52 20.26 1.17
CA SER A 64 -28.92 21.48 1.75
C SER A 64 -28.03 21.22 2.99
N VAL A 65 -27.40 20.04 3.01
CA VAL A 65 -26.40 19.61 4.00
C VAL A 65 -25.02 19.74 3.36
N ARG A 66 -23.99 20.02 4.16
CA ARG A 66 -22.60 19.99 3.73
C ARG A 66 -21.75 19.26 4.76
N ILE A 67 -20.66 18.66 4.33
CA ILE A 67 -19.65 18.13 5.25
C ILE A 67 -18.94 19.33 5.89
N ALA A 68 -18.98 19.42 7.21
CA ALA A 68 -18.26 20.42 8.00
C ALA A 68 -16.86 19.92 8.38
N ASP A 69 -16.76 18.64 8.74
CA ASP A 69 -15.52 17.96 9.08
C ASP A 69 -15.45 16.60 8.39
N GLY A 70 -14.61 16.52 7.35
CA GLY A 70 -14.42 15.30 6.56
C GLY A 70 -13.61 14.22 7.27
N GLU A 71 -12.71 14.60 8.18
CA GLU A 71 -11.91 13.65 8.96
C GLU A 71 -12.77 13.00 10.04
N ALA A 72 -13.59 13.80 10.74
CA ALA A 72 -14.54 13.27 11.70
C ALA A 72 -15.59 12.37 11.04
N PHE A 73 -16.03 12.69 9.81
CA PHE A 73 -16.88 11.77 9.02
C PHE A 73 -16.09 10.49 8.67
N ALA A 74 -14.88 10.61 8.16
CA ALA A 74 -14.05 9.47 7.77
C ALA A 74 -13.80 8.48 8.93
N ALA A 75 -13.71 8.99 10.16
CA ALA A 75 -13.56 8.21 11.38
C ALA A 75 -14.82 7.38 11.75
N LEU A 76 -15.99 7.72 11.22
CA LEU A 76 -17.22 6.95 11.40
C LEU A 76 -17.30 5.73 10.47
N ILE A 77 -16.43 5.64 9.45
CA ILE A 77 -16.42 4.53 8.51
C ILE A 77 -15.80 3.30 9.17
N PRO A 78 -16.49 2.14 9.20
CA PRO A 78 -15.96 0.92 9.79
C PRO A 78 -14.69 0.46 9.06
N ASN A 79 -13.70 -0.02 9.82
CA ASN A 79 -12.44 -0.53 9.26
C ASN A 79 -12.69 -1.72 8.34
N GLU A 80 -13.73 -2.51 8.60
CA GLU A 80 -14.10 -3.69 7.83
C GLU A 80 -14.49 -3.35 6.38
N GLU A 81 -14.93 -2.11 6.12
CA GLU A 81 -15.24 -1.66 4.75
C GLU A 81 -13.99 -1.23 3.98
N VAL A 82 -13.00 -0.68 4.68
CA VAL A 82 -11.77 -0.16 4.08
C VAL A 82 -10.73 -1.27 3.89
N ALA A 83 -10.64 -2.20 4.83
CA ALA A 83 -9.63 -3.26 4.88
C ALA A 83 -9.50 -4.08 3.58
N PRO A 84 -10.57 -4.51 2.90
CA PRO A 84 -10.44 -5.26 1.65
C PRO A 84 -9.73 -4.48 0.53
N TYR A 85 -9.88 -3.16 0.51
CA TYR A 85 -9.21 -2.29 -0.47
C TYR A 85 -7.77 -2.01 -0.06
N GLU A 86 -7.49 -1.84 1.23
CA GLU A 86 -6.12 -1.70 1.75
C GLU A 86 -5.28 -2.96 1.50
N ASP A 87 -5.83 -4.14 1.76
CA ASP A 87 -5.15 -5.42 1.53
C ASP A 87 -4.82 -5.61 0.05
N GLN A 88 -5.74 -5.26 -0.85
CA GLN A 88 -5.48 -5.25 -2.29
C GLN A 88 -4.42 -4.21 -2.66
N MET A 89 -4.47 -3.01 -2.08
CA MET A 89 -3.48 -1.96 -2.32
C MET A 89 -2.08 -2.34 -1.85
N ARG A 90 -1.95 -3.13 -0.78
CA ARG A 90 -0.65 -3.68 -0.33
C ARG A 90 -0.10 -4.74 -1.28
N ALA A 91 -0.96 -5.51 -1.94
CA ALA A 91 -0.55 -6.51 -2.92
C ALA A 91 -0.09 -5.89 -4.27
N VAL A 92 -0.66 -4.74 -4.67
CA VAL A 92 -0.43 -4.15 -5.99
C VAL A 92 1.04 -3.77 -6.25
N PRO A 93 1.75 -3.04 -5.37
CA PRO A 93 3.17 -2.75 -5.57
C PRO A 93 4.01 -4.03 -5.71
N LEU A 94 3.63 -5.11 -5.02
CA LEU A 94 4.32 -6.39 -5.05
C LEU A 94 4.15 -7.10 -6.39
N GLU A 95 2.92 -7.17 -6.89
CA GLU A 95 2.64 -7.68 -8.22
C GLU A 95 3.36 -6.87 -9.30
N LEU A 96 3.36 -5.54 -9.19
CA LEU A 96 4.04 -4.66 -10.14
C LEU A 96 5.56 -4.83 -10.08
N MET A 97 6.16 -4.94 -8.89
CA MET A 97 7.60 -5.23 -8.79
C MET A 97 7.97 -6.56 -9.43
N MET A 98 7.20 -7.61 -9.16
CA MET A 98 7.43 -8.93 -9.76
C MET A 98 7.17 -8.95 -11.28
N HIS A 99 6.36 -8.02 -11.79
CA HIS A 99 6.12 -7.87 -13.23
C HIS A 99 7.26 -7.11 -13.93
N TYR A 100 7.75 -6.05 -13.30
CA TYR A 100 8.71 -5.13 -13.91
C TYR A 100 10.17 -5.55 -13.73
N TYR A 101 10.50 -6.27 -12.65
CA TYR A 101 11.86 -6.72 -12.35
C TYR A 101 12.01 -8.22 -12.52
N SER A 102 13.15 -8.65 -13.07
CA SER A 102 13.51 -10.05 -13.08
C SER A 102 13.84 -10.56 -11.66
N ALA A 103 13.77 -11.88 -11.46
CA ALA A 103 14.14 -12.49 -10.17
C ALA A 103 15.58 -12.13 -9.76
N ASP A 104 16.52 -12.07 -10.72
CA ASP A 104 17.92 -11.74 -10.46
C ASP A 104 18.09 -10.26 -10.08
N GLN A 105 17.33 -9.36 -10.71
CA GLN A 105 17.31 -7.94 -10.33
C GLN A 105 16.77 -7.76 -8.91
N LEU A 106 15.65 -8.42 -8.58
CA LEU A 106 15.06 -8.38 -7.23
C LEU A 106 16.02 -8.92 -6.18
N ALA A 107 16.65 -10.07 -6.44
CA ALA A 107 17.63 -10.66 -5.54
C ALA A 107 18.84 -9.76 -5.32
N SER A 108 19.34 -9.10 -6.39
CA SER A 108 20.47 -8.17 -6.31
C SER A 108 20.14 -6.93 -5.48
N ILE A 109 18.99 -6.28 -5.74
CA ILE A 109 18.54 -5.11 -4.97
C ILE A 109 18.32 -5.50 -3.50
N ALA A 110 17.63 -6.61 -3.25
CA ALA A 110 17.35 -7.08 -1.90
C ALA A 110 18.63 -7.46 -1.14
N ALA A 111 19.64 -8.00 -1.83
CA ALA A 111 20.94 -8.28 -1.21
C ALA A 111 21.64 -6.99 -0.77
N ILE A 112 21.64 -5.95 -1.60
CA ILE A 112 22.22 -4.64 -1.24
C ILE A 112 21.49 -4.05 -0.02
N MET A 113 20.16 -4.10 0.00
CA MET A 113 19.36 -3.63 1.15
C MET A 113 19.58 -4.45 2.42
N ARG A 114 19.92 -5.74 2.31
CA ARG A 114 20.28 -6.54 3.49
C ARG A 114 21.64 -6.17 4.06
N ILE A 115 22.57 -5.71 3.23
CA ILE A 115 23.90 -5.27 3.65
C ILE A 115 23.85 -3.86 4.24
N ASP A 116 23.12 -2.94 3.60
CA ASP A 116 22.93 -1.57 4.08
C ASP A 116 21.46 -1.32 4.48
N GLU A 117 21.22 -1.17 5.78
CA GLU A 117 19.88 -0.93 6.33
C GLU A 117 19.27 0.41 5.92
N THR A 118 20.11 1.37 5.50
CA THR A 118 19.70 2.71 5.09
C THR A 118 19.55 2.87 3.58
N ALA A 119 19.97 1.86 2.80
CA ALA A 119 19.88 1.92 1.35
C ALA A 119 18.43 1.98 0.86
N THR A 120 18.13 3.01 0.07
CA THR A 120 16.86 3.14 -0.64
C THR A 120 16.99 2.60 -2.06
N LEU A 121 15.86 2.26 -2.69
CA LEU A 121 15.85 1.84 -4.10
C LEU A 121 16.43 2.93 -5.01
N GLU A 122 16.17 4.21 -4.70
CA GLU A 122 16.68 5.36 -5.44
C GLU A 122 18.21 5.49 -5.31
N ASP A 123 18.77 5.28 -4.11
CA ASP A 123 20.22 5.30 -3.89
C ASP A 123 20.95 4.21 -4.68
N ILE A 124 20.35 3.02 -4.73
CA ILE A 124 20.91 1.86 -5.45
C ILE A 124 20.93 2.12 -6.96
N LYS A 125 19.89 2.79 -7.48
CA LYS A 125 19.75 3.08 -8.92
C LYS A 125 20.53 4.29 -9.40
N SER A 126 20.68 5.31 -8.58
CA SER A 126 21.34 6.56 -8.93
C SER A 126 22.88 6.49 -8.90
N ASN A 127 23.46 5.31 -8.63
CA ASN A 127 24.88 5.09 -8.34
C ASN A 127 25.42 5.87 -7.12
N ALA A 128 24.61 6.67 -6.43
CA ALA A 128 25.01 7.43 -5.25
C ALA A 128 25.48 6.51 -4.10
N LEU A 129 24.90 5.32 -3.99
CA LEU A 129 25.37 4.32 -3.04
C LEU A 129 26.73 3.72 -3.43
N SER A 130 26.97 3.54 -4.74
CA SER A 130 28.23 3.02 -5.26
C SER A 130 29.38 3.99 -4.98
N GLU A 131 29.20 5.27 -5.29
CA GLU A 131 30.20 6.31 -5.02
C GLU A 131 30.54 6.41 -3.53
N ARG A 132 29.52 6.34 -2.65
CA ARG A 132 29.71 6.34 -1.19
C ARG A 132 30.46 5.09 -0.72
N ALA A 133 30.09 3.91 -1.20
CA ALA A 133 30.72 2.64 -0.81
C ALA A 133 32.19 2.58 -1.28
N GLU A 134 32.49 3.02 -2.50
CA GLU A 134 33.86 3.08 -3.03
C GLU A 134 34.74 4.05 -2.24
N ALA A 135 34.22 5.23 -1.92
CA ALA A 135 34.94 6.22 -1.10
C ALA A 135 35.22 5.68 0.32
N ALA A 136 34.22 5.04 0.94
CA ALA A 136 34.37 4.41 2.25
C ALA A 136 35.38 3.26 2.23
N LEU A 137 35.36 2.42 1.19
CA LEU A 137 36.31 1.32 1.01
C LEU A 137 37.74 1.83 0.79
N ALA A 138 37.92 2.87 -0.01
CA ALA A 138 39.22 3.50 -0.23
C ALA A 138 39.79 4.05 1.09
N GLN A 139 38.94 4.70 1.90
CA GLN A 139 39.30 5.21 3.21
C GLN A 139 39.68 4.06 4.17
N ALA A 140 38.84 3.03 4.27
CA ALA A 140 39.10 1.87 5.12
C ALA A 140 40.41 1.15 4.76
N ARG A 141 40.72 1.01 3.46
CA ARG A 141 41.99 0.43 2.99
C ARG A 141 43.20 1.30 3.35
N ALA A 142 43.07 2.63 3.27
CA ALA A 142 44.13 3.55 3.68
C ALA A 142 44.41 3.45 5.19
N ASP A 143 43.35 3.29 5.99
CA ASP A 143 43.46 3.17 7.45
C ASP A 143 43.97 1.77 7.88
N ALA A 144 43.55 0.71 7.19
CA ALA A 144 43.96 -0.68 7.47
C ALA A 144 45.43 -0.97 7.11
N GLN A 145 45.99 -0.30 6.09
CA GLN A 145 47.43 -0.38 5.75
C GLN A 145 48.35 0.01 6.92
N VAL A 146 47.84 0.74 7.91
CA VAL A 146 48.59 1.15 9.12
C VAL A 146 48.51 0.08 10.24
N SER A 147 47.51 -0.79 10.23
CA SER A 147 47.15 -1.69 11.34
C SER A 147 47.33 -3.19 11.03
N GLY A 148 47.35 -3.60 9.76
CA GLY A 148 47.64 -4.99 9.36
C GLY A 148 46.53 -6.00 9.68
N ALA A 149 45.32 -5.55 10.02
CA ALA A 149 44.16 -6.40 10.29
C ALA A 149 43.19 -6.41 9.10
N ASP A 150 42.81 -7.61 8.65
CA ASP A 150 41.63 -7.86 7.82
C ASP A 150 40.39 -7.44 8.63
N ASP A 151 39.99 -6.18 8.50
CA ASP A 151 38.91 -5.61 9.28
C ASP A 151 37.57 -6.04 8.69
N ALA A 152 36.67 -6.56 9.52
CA ALA A 152 35.37 -7.08 9.07
C ALA A 152 34.56 -6.03 8.29
N ALA A 153 34.69 -4.75 8.67
CA ALA A 153 34.08 -3.62 7.96
C ALA A 153 34.60 -3.47 6.51
N THR A 154 35.88 -3.80 6.26
CA THR A 154 36.45 -3.76 4.89
C THR A 154 35.83 -4.86 4.04
N GLN A 155 35.65 -6.06 4.60
CA GLN A 155 35.04 -7.19 3.87
C GLN A 155 33.56 -6.92 3.55
N GLU A 156 32.81 -6.29 4.45
CA GLU A 156 31.42 -5.87 4.20
C GLU A 156 31.33 -4.81 3.10
N LEU A 157 32.21 -3.81 3.11
CA LEU A 157 32.29 -2.79 2.06
C LEU A 157 32.69 -3.39 0.70
N GLU A 158 33.63 -4.35 0.68
CA GLU A 158 33.99 -5.05 -0.56
C GLU A 158 32.83 -5.87 -1.12
N ALA A 159 32.07 -6.56 -0.26
CA ALA A 159 30.88 -7.29 -0.67
C ALA A 159 29.78 -6.35 -1.23
N LEU A 160 29.57 -5.20 -0.59
CA LEU A 160 28.63 -4.17 -1.04
C LEU A 160 29.03 -3.61 -2.42
N THR A 161 30.29 -3.19 -2.59
CA THR A 161 30.81 -2.68 -3.87
C THR A 161 30.73 -3.74 -4.96
N ALA A 162 31.00 -5.02 -4.66
CA ALA A 162 30.87 -6.11 -5.62
C ALA A 162 29.42 -6.31 -6.08
N GLN A 163 28.44 -6.24 -5.18
CA GLN A 163 27.02 -6.34 -5.52
C GLN A 163 26.52 -5.15 -6.32
N LEU A 164 26.94 -3.93 -5.97
CA LEU A 164 26.59 -2.72 -6.73
C LEU A 164 27.15 -2.78 -8.15
N ASN A 165 28.40 -3.20 -8.32
CA ASN A 165 28.98 -3.39 -9.66
C ASN A 165 28.24 -4.45 -10.49
N ALA A 166 27.82 -5.55 -9.86
CA ALA A 166 27.02 -6.57 -10.53
C ALA A 166 25.64 -6.05 -10.95
N PHE A 167 24.99 -5.23 -10.10
CA PHE A 167 23.74 -4.58 -10.42
C PHE A 167 23.88 -3.57 -11.56
N SER A 168 24.87 -2.67 -11.49
CA SER A 168 25.12 -1.67 -12.54
C SER A 168 25.38 -2.33 -13.90
N ALA A 169 26.16 -3.42 -13.96
CA ALA A 169 26.36 -4.17 -15.20
C ALA A 169 25.05 -4.77 -15.76
N MET A 170 24.13 -5.18 -14.89
CA MET A 170 22.81 -5.69 -15.28
C MET A 170 21.91 -4.56 -15.83
N VAL A 171 21.92 -3.39 -15.19
CA VAL A 171 21.11 -2.22 -15.59
C VAL A 171 21.64 -1.55 -16.86
N GLU A 172 22.97 -1.42 -17.02
CA GLU A 172 23.60 -0.83 -18.21
C GLU A 172 23.23 -1.57 -19.50
N SER A 173 22.98 -2.88 -19.40
CA SER A 173 22.49 -3.70 -20.51
C SER A 173 21.03 -3.40 -20.92
N GLY A 174 20.28 -2.64 -20.11
CA GLY A 174 18.85 -2.37 -20.26
C GLY A 174 18.39 -0.97 -19.85
N LEU A 175 19.25 0.06 -19.94
CA LEU A 175 19.04 1.42 -19.40
C LEU A 175 17.65 2.06 -19.66
N GLY A 176 16.99 1.77 -20.79
CA GLY A 176 15.66 2.28 -21.10
C GLY A 176 14.52 1.63 -20.30
N GLU A 177 14.72 0.41 -19.81
CA GLU A 177 13.71 -0.33 -19.03
C GLU A 177 13.64 0.17 -17.58
N SER A 178 14.77 0.61 -17.01
CA SER A 178 14.84 1.02 -15.59
C SER A 178 13.91 2.18 -15.20
N MET A 179 13.83 3.24 -16.03
CA MET A 179 12.91 4.36 -15.80
C MET A 179 11.45 3.94 -16.01
N ALA A 180 11.17 3.05 -16.98
CA ALA A 180 9.83 2.55 -17.22
C ALA A 180 9.34 1.64 -16.06
N GLN A 181 10.26 0.90 -15.42
CA GLN A 181 9.96 0.08 -14.25
C GLN A 181 9.55 0.92 -13.04
N ASP A 182 10.26 2.02 -12.73
CA ASP A 182 9.93 2.90 -11.60
C ASP A 182 8.61 3.63 -11.79
N ILE A 183 8.44 4.22 -12.98
CA ILE A 183 7.18 4.85 -13.35
C ILE A 183 6.07 3.79 -13.31
N GLY A 184 6.32 2.58 -13.80
CA GLY A 184 5.36 1.48 -13.82
C GLY A 184 4.87 1.05 -12.44
N VAL A 185 5.77 0.85 -11.48
CA VAL A 185 5.40 0.47 -10.11
C VAL A 185 4.67 1.62 -9.41
N GLY A 186 5.23 2.83 -9.44
CA GLY A 186 4.65 3.99 -8.75
C GLY A 186 3.32 4.45 -9.36
N MET A 187 3.30 4.70 -10.67
CA MET A 187 2.07 5.11 -11.37
C MET A 187 1.03 3.99 -11.40
N GLY A 188 1.45 2.72 -11.47
CA GLY A 188 0.54 1.58 -11.41
C GLY A 188 -0.21 1.52 -10.08
N ALA A 189 0.50 1.64 -8.96
CA ALA A 189 -0.11 1.70 -7.63
C ALA A 189 -1.05 2.90 -7.47
N LEU A 190 -0.62 4.10 -7.89
CA LEU A 190 -1.48 5.30 -7.88
C LEU A 190 -2.72 5.15 -8.77
N THR A 191 -2.58 4.58 -9.97
CA THR A 191 -3.71 4.35 -10.88
C THR A 191 -4.71 3.38 -10.26
N LYS A 192 -4.24 2.35 -9.58
CA LYS A 192 -5.10 1.40 -8.87
C LYS A 192 -5.82 2.05 -7.69
N LEU A 193 -5.13 2.88 -6.90
CA LEU A 193 -5.74 3.64 -5.82
C LEU A 193 -6.86 4.56 -6.33
N MET A 194 -6.62 5.26 -7.44
CA MET A 194 -7.63 6.11 -8.09
C MET A 194 -8.81 5.28 -8.64
N SER A 195 -8.54 4.07 -9.13
CA SER A 195 -9.58 3.14 -9.58
C SER A 195 -10.48 2.72 -8.41
N PHE A 196 -9.90 2.32 -7.27
CA PHE A 196 -10.66 1.98 -6.07
C PHE A 196 -11.43 3.18 -5.52
N SER A 197 -10.82 4.35 -5.45
CA SER A 197 -11.50 5.58 -5.04
C SER A 197 -12.75 5.84 -5.89
N ARG A 198 -12.64 5.67 -7.22
CA ARG A 198 -13.79 5.81 -8.13
C ARG A 198 -14.86 4.74 -7.89
N GLU A 199 -14.44 3.48 -7.77
CA GLU A 199 -15.33 2.34 -7.52
C GLU A 199 -16.13 2.56 -6.22
N ILE A 200 -15.44 2.89 -5.13
CA ILE A 200 -16.04 3.18 -3.82
C ILE A 200 -17.03 4.34 -3.92
N SER A 201 -16.64 5.44 -4.58
CA SER A 201 -17.51 6.63 -4.72
C SER A 201 -18.78 6.37 -5.53
N GLN A 202 -18.81 5.27 -6.31
CA GLN A 202 -19.98 4.84 -7.09
C GLN A 202 -20.86 3.84 -6.34
N LEU A 203 -20.47 3.40 -5.13
CA LEU A 203 -21.29 2.51 -4.32
C LEU A 203 -22.60 3.21 -3.96
N GLU A 204 -23.71 2.58 -4.30
CA GLU A 204 -25.03 3.05 -3.90
C GLU A 204 -25.24 2.77 -2.42
N ARG A 205 -25.19 3.82 -1.61
CA ARG A 205 -25.55 3.77 -0.19
C ARG A 205 -26.94 4.32 0.01
N HIS A 206 -27.65 3.77 0.99
CA HIS A 206 -28.93 4.32 1.40
C HIS A 206 -28.74 5.42 2.44
N ALA A 207 -29.61 6.43 2.42
CA ALA A 207 -29.56 7.53 3.38
C ALA A 207 -29.73 7.06 4.84
N ASN A 208 -30.34 5.90 5.06
CA ASN A 208 -30.56 5.27 6.37
C ASN A 208 -29.46 4.25 6.76
N ASN A 209 -28.32 4.29 6.07
CA ASN A 209 -27.17 3.52 6.51
C ASN A 209 -26.68 4.01 7.89
N PRO A 210 -26.22 3.10 8.78
CA PRO A 210 -25.71 3.47 10.10
C PRO A 210 -24.63 4.56 10.10
N VAL A 211 -23.72 4.55 9.11
CA VAL A 211 -22.66 5.55 8.98
C VAL A 211 -23.24 6.93 8.65
N THR A 212 -24.17 6.98 7.69
CA THR A 212 -24.87 8.23 7.34
C THR A 212 -25.68 8.77 8.51
N ILE A 213 -26.38 7.90 9.25
CA ILE A 213 -27.12 8.30 10.46
C ILE A 213 -26.16 8.85 11.52
N ALA A 214 -25.07 8.14 11.82
CA ALA A 214 -24.07 8.57 12.78
C ALA A 214 -23.47 9.95 12.41
N ALA A 215 -23.22 10.18 11.11
CA ALA A 215 -22.73 11.47 10.62
C ALA A 215 -23.73 12.61 10.81
N ILE A 216 -25.04 12.33 10.68
CA ILE A 216 -26.10 13.30 10.97
C ILE A 216 -26.22 13.56 12.47
N GLU A 217 -26.11 12.53 13.31
CA GLU A 217 -26.24 12.65 14.76
C GLU A 217 -25.05 13.32 15.43
N THR A 218 -23.86 13.20 14.86
CA THR A 218 -22.62 13.73 15.45
C THR A 218 -22.48 15.24 15.17
N ASP A 219 -22.47 16.02 16.24
CA ASP A 219 -22.26 17.47 16.17
C ASP A 219 -20.92 17.81 15.50
N GLY A 220 -20.94 18.75 14.57
CA GLY A 220 -19.73 19.25 13.88
C GLY A 220 -19.28 18.44 12.67
N VAL A 221 -19.82 17.24 12.44
CA VAL A 221 -19.51 16.44 11.23
C VAL A 221 -20.20 17.02 10.00
N LEU A 222 -21.49 17.35 10.13
CA LEU A 222 -22.30 17.93 9.07
C LEU A 222 -22.77 19.34 9.44
N ALA A 223 -22.73 20.25 8.47
CA ALA A 223 -23.33 21.57 8.55
C ALA A 223 -24.72 21.58 7.90
N PHE A 224 -25.70 22.08 8.65
CA PHE A 224 -27.08 22.27 8.20
C PHE A 224 -27.38 23.75 8.07
N SER A 225 -28.26 24.13 7.13
CA SER A 225 -28.62 25.55 6.96
C SER A 225 -29.45 26.07 8.14
N ASN A 226 -30.12 25.20 8.89
CA ASN A 226 -30.75 25.51 10.17
C ASN A 226 -30.99 24.24 11.04
N PRO A 227 -31.25 24.39 12.35
CA PRO A 227 -31.47 23.25 13.25
C PRO A 227 -32.76 22.45 12.97
N VAL A 228 -33.75 23.04 12.30
CA VAL A 228 -35.00 22.33 11.96
C VAL A 228 -34.73 21.29 10.86
N GLN A 229 -33.90 21.62 9.87
CA GLN A 229 -33.49 20.70 8.82
C GLN A 229 -32.77 19.46 9.36
N HIS A 230 -31.86 19.64 10.32
CA HIS A 230 -31.18 18.53 10.99
C HIS A 230 -32.18 17.53 11.59
N ARG A 231 -33.13 18.02 12.40
CA ARG A 231 -34.16 17.18 13.02
C ARG A 231 -35.13 16.56 12.00
N SER A 232 -35.49 17.31 10.97
CA SER A 232 -36.36 16.84 9.89
C SER A 232 -35.71 15.71 9.09
N LEU A 233 -34.43 15.88 8.72
CA LEU A 233 -33.67 14.88 7.95
C LEU A 233 -33.47 13.60 8.77
N LEU A 234 -33.04 13.73 10.02
CA LEU A 234 -32.86 12.59 10.91
C LEU A 234 -34.16 11.81 11.09
N ARG A 235 -35.29 12.51 11.28
CA ARG A 235 -36.61 11.89 11.37
C ARG A 235 -37.01 11.21 10.06
N GLU A 236 -36.83 11.87 8.91
CA GLU A 236 -37.16 11.31 7.59
C GLU A 236 -36.40 10.00 7.37
N ILE A 237 -35.09 10.01 7.60
CA ILE A 237 -34.20 8.88 7.38
C ILE A 237 -34.49 7.73 8.34
N THR A 238 -34.70 8.01 9.62
CA THR A 238 -34.99 6.96 10.64
C THR A 238 -36.40 6.40 10.52
N SER A 239 -37.35 7.18 9.97
CA SER A 239 -38.74 6.73 9.77
C SER A 239 -38.96 5.83 8.55
N HIS A 240 -37.97 5.76 7.65
CA HIS A 240 -37.95 4.85 6.51
C HIS A 240 -36.93 3.74 6.77
N PRO A 241 -37.31 2.63 7.43
CA PRO A 241 -36.41 1.50 7.56
C PRO A 241 -36.00 1.04 6.17
N ALA A 242 -34.71 0.79 5.97
CA ALA A 242 -34.22 0.20 4.74
C ALA A 242 -35.00 -1.09 4.56
N ALA A 243 -35.56 -1.30 3.37
CA ALA A 243 -35.81 -2.66 2.95
C ALA A 243 -34.44 -3.34 3.06
N ILE A 244 -34.27 -4.18 4.08
CA ILE A 244 -33.06 -4.94 4.32
C ILE A 244 -32.82 -5.72 3.03
N ALA A 245 -31.83 -5.30 2.25
CA ALA A 245 -31.32 -6.13 1.16
C ALA A 245 -30.56 -7.26 1.84
N SER A 246 -31.32 -8.29 2.22
CA SER A 246 -30.79 -9.59 2.61
C SER A 246 -30.14 -10.19 1.38
N ASP A 247 -28.83 -10.05 1.26
CA ASP A 247 -28.03 -10.92 0.42
C ASP A 247 -27.84 -12.23 1.17
N GLU A 248 -28.84 -13.11 1.10
CA GLU A 248 -28.68 -14.54 1.31
C GLU A 248 -29.96 -15.24 0.81
N GLY A 249 -29.79 -16.11 -0.19
CA GLY A 249 -30.89 -16.89 -0.75
C GLY A 249 -31.52 -17.80 0.30
N ALA A 250 -32.77 -17.54 0.65
CA ALA A 250 -33.65 -18.53 1.25
C ALA A 250 -35.10 -18.25 0.85
N THR A 251 -35.70 -19.27 0.26
CA THR A 251 -37.09 -19.46 -0.15
C THR A 251 -38.14 -18.61 0.56
N ALA A 252 -39.02 -18.02 -0.25
CA ALA A 252 -40.31 -17.49 0.15
C ALA A 252 -41.04 -18.43 1.14
N GLN A 253 -41.39 -17.91 2.32
CA GLN A 253 -42.48 -18.44 3.10
C GLN A 253 -43.28 -17.29 3.70
N GLU A 254 -44.52 -17.19 3.20
CA GLU A 254 -45.61 -16.38 3.73
C GLU A 254 -45.67 -16.42 5.25
N THR A 255 -45.71 -15.26 5.91
CA THR A 255 -46.45 -15.11 7.18
C THR A 255 -46.95 -13.67 7.36
N GLY A 256 -48.26 -13.49 7.08
CA GLY A 256 -49.20 -12.67 7.85
C GLY A 256 -48.97 -11.16 8.03
N GLY A 257 -49.73 -10.33 7.31
CA GLY A 257 -49.83 -8.89 7.61
C GLY A 257 -50.91 -8.13 6.83
N ILE A 258 -52.14 -8.15 7.35
CA ILE A 258 -53.25 -7.18 7.23
C ILE A 258 -53.48 -6.47 5.87
N ARG A 259 -54.58 -6.82 5.18
CA ARG A 259 -55.16 -6.04 4.07
C ARG A 259 -55.89 -4.80 4.59
N PHE A 260 -55.45 -3.60 4.19
CA PHE A 260 -56.24 -2.37 4.37
C PHE A 260 -57.41 -2.36 3.38
N ILE A 261 -58.64 -2.45 3.88
CA ILE A 261 -59.86 -2.21 3.11
C ILE A 261 -60.00 -0.69 2.91
N ARG A 262 -60.00 -0.21 1.67
CA ARG A 262 -60.39 1.17 1.35
C ARG A 262 -61.92 1.30 1.42
N PRO A 263 -62.48 2.35 2.05
CA PRO A 263 -63.93 2.57 2.04
C PRO A 263 -64.42 3.00 0.65
N PRO A 264 -65.68 2.72 0.30
CA PRO A 264 -66.23 3.07 -1.00
C PRO A 264 -66.37 4.59 -1.13
N VAL A 265 -65.98 5.09 -2.31
CA VAL A 265 -66.19 6.47 -2.75
C VAL A 265 -67.70 6.68 -2.97
N GLN A 266 -68.28 7.69 -2.32
CA GLN A 266 -69.62 8.20 -2.65
C GLN A 266 -69.55 9.12 -3.87
#